data_AF-A0A2J0MUT7-F1
#
_entry.id   AF-A0A2J0MUT7-F1
#
_cell.length_a   1.000
_cell.length_b   1.000
_cell.length_c   1.000
_cell.angle_alpha   90.00
_cell.angle_beta   90.00
_cell.angle_gamma   90.00
#
_symmetry.space_group_name_H-M   'P 1'
#
loop_
_entity.id
_entity.type
_entity.pdbx_description
1 polymer ?
#
loop_
_entity_poly.entity_id
_entity_poly.type
_entity_poly.pdbx_seq_one_letter_code
_entity_poly.pdbx_strand_id
1 'polypeptide(L)'
;MVHDDKIVSLELQVRDFKCKKCGYIFRENIPSIGRKNTTAHFRQAAVKKIHDRSFSAVAMEHGISAQSLTRSATEISEQAGLQWPDKEFALGIDGHSFSGHDMATTLTNLTRHNLIGILPDARY
;
A
#
# COMPACT_ATOMS: atom_id res chain seq x y z
N MET A 1 23.01 -4.79 -6.05
CA MET A 1 21.55 -4.97 -6.17
C MET A 1 21.31 -6.37 -6.76
N VAL A 2 21.23 -7.43 -5.95
CA VAL A 2 21.22 -8.83 -6.48
C VAL A 2 20.33 -9.76 -5.63
N HIS A 3 19.13 -9.31 -5.23
CA HIS A 3 18.19 -10.17 -4.47
C HIS A 3 16.73 -9.98 -4.86
N ASP A 4 16.43 -9.39 -6.03
CA ASP A 4 15.05 -9.42 -6.53
C ASP A 4 14.64 -10.89 -6.71
N ASP A 5 13.56 -11.26 -6.01
CA ASP A 5 12.92 -12.58 -5.96
C ASP A 5 13.61 -13.70 -5.14
N LYS A 6 14.62 -13.38 -4.32
CA LYS A 6 15.15 -14.38 -3.36
C LYS A 6 14.42 -14.30 -2.02
N ILE A 7 13.77 -15.39 -1.62
CA ILE A 7 13.32 -15.58 -0.24
C ILE A 7 14.58 -15.63 0.64
N VAL A 8 14.69 -14.69 1.57
CA VAL A 8 15.77 -14.64 2.55
C VAL A 8 15.19 -14.95 3.93
N SER A 9 15.85 -15.86 4.64
CA SER A 9 15.55 -16.13 6.05
C SER A 9 16.41 -15.22 6.91
N LEU A 10 15.77 -14.48 7.82
CA LEU A 10 16.43 -13.62 8.78
C LEU A 10 16.12 -14.13 10.18
N GLU A 11 17.15 -14.59 10.89
CA GLU A 11 17.05 -15.00 12.29
C GLU A 11 17.49 -13.86 13.20
N LEU A 12 16.64 -13.51 14.17
CA LEU A 12 16.87 -12.41 15.11
C LEU A 12 16.63 -12.91 16.53
N GLN A 13 17.57 -12.61 17.43
CA GLN A 13 17.37 -12.79 18.87
C GLN A 13 16.62 -11.56 19.39
N VAL A 14 15.36 -11.76 19.80
CA VAL A 14 14.47 -10.69 20.25
C VAL A 14 14.11 -10.91 21.71
N ARG A 15 14.23 -9.88 22.56
CA ARG A 15 13.87 -9.99 23.97
C ARG A 15 12.38 -9.72 24.20
N ASP A 16 11.77 -10.46 25.11
CA ASP A 16 10.42 -10.18 25.61
C ASP A 16 10.52 -9.61 27.04
N PHE A 17 9.85 -8.48 27.28
CA PHE A 17 9.77 -7.79 28.57
C PHE A 17 8.38 -7.96 29.16
N LYS A 18 8.27 -8.36 30.44
CA LYS A 18 6.97 -8.53 31.12
C LYS A 18 6.72 -7.41 32.12
N CYS A 19 5.57 -6.74 32.03
CA CYS A 19 5.13 -5.79 33.04
C CYS A 19 4.89 -6.51 34.37
N LYS A 20 5.56 -6.11 35.45
CA LYS A 20 5.32 -6.68 36.78
C LYS A 20 3.93 -6.35 37.35
N LYS A 21 3.30 -5.25 36.91
CA LYS A 21 2.01 -4.76 37.44
C LYS A 21 0.80 -5.42 36.77
N CYS A 22 0.77 -5.46 35.43
CA CYS A 22 -0.38 -5.98 34.67
C CYS A 22 -0.10 -7.29 33.93
N GLY A 23 1.15 -7.77 33.93
CA GLY A 23 1.53 -9.00 33.23
C GLY A 23 1.65 -8.89 31.71
N TYR A 24 1.37 -7.72 31.11
CA TYR A 24 1.50 -7.51 29.67
C TYR A 24 2.94 -7.73 29.18
N ILE A 25 3.08 -8.40 28.03
CA ILE A 25 4.38 -8.71 27.42
C ILE A 25 4.65 -7.75 26.27
N PHE A 26 5.75 -7.02 26.36
CA PHE A 26 6.28 -6.16 25.31
C PHE A 26 7.42 -6.89 24.62
N ARG A 27 7.30 -7.13 23.32
CA ARG A 27 8.43 -7.61 22.51
C ARG A 27 9.34 -6.44 22.15
N GLU A 28 10.65 -6.64 22.27
CA GLU A 28 11.66 -5.68 21.83
C GLU A 28 11.41 -5.28 20.38
N ASN A 29 11.38 -3.96 20.14
CA ASN A 29 11.29 -3.43 18.80
C ASN A 29 12.69 -3.41 18.17
N ILE A 30 12.86 -4.06 17.03
CA ILE A 30 14.12 -4.01 16.28
C ILE A 30 14.00 -2.87 15.27
N PRO A 31 14.82 -1.81 15.38
CA PRO A 31 14.78 -0.69 14.44
C PRO A 31 14.88 -1.18 12.99
N SER A 32 14.08 -0.59 12.10
CA SER A 32 14.03 -0.90 10.67
C SER A 32 13.49 -2.30 10.29
N ILE A 33 13.24 -3.18 11.26
CA ILE A 33 12.64 -4.51 11.03
C ILE A 33 11.21 -4.49 11.56
N GLY A 34 10.27 -4.24 10.64
CA GLY A 34 8.86 -4.32 10.95
C GLY A 34 8.38 -5.76 11.18
N ARG A 35 7.15 -5.91 11.66
CA ARG A 35 6.49 -7.22 11.85
C ARG A 35 6.07 -7.92 10.54
N LYS A 36 6.28 -7.28 9.39
CA LYS A 36 5.86 -7.81 8.10
C LYS A 36 6.95 -8.71 7.54
N ASN A 37 6.55 -9.86 7.02
CA ASN A 37 7.46 -10.80 6.36
C ASN A 37 7.79 -10.39 4.91
N THR A 38 7.48 -9.15 4.52
CA THR A 38 7.75 -8.59 3.19
C THR A 38 8.45 -7.25 3.31
N THR A 39 9.44 -7.01 2.45
CA THR A 39 10.15 -5.74 2.41
C THR A 39 9.28 -4.64 1.77
N ALA A 40 9.58 -3.37 2.05
CA ALA A 40 8.94 -2.26 1.37
C ALA A 40 9.18 -2.29 -0.15
N HIS A 41 10.42 -2.61 -0.56
CA HIS A 41 10.80 -2.76 -1.97
C HIS A 41 9.94 -3.81 -2.68
N PHE A 42 9.82 -5.01 -2.11
CA PHE A 42 8.98 -6.08 -2.66
C PHE A 42 7.53 -5.62 -2.85
N ARG A 43 6.95 -4.97 -1.83
CA ARG A 43 5.56 -4.49 -1.90
C ARG A 43 5.37 -3.45 -3.00
N GLN A 44 6.28 -2.49 -3.13
CA GLN A 44 6.24 -1.48 -4.20
C GLN A 44 6.37 -2.11 -5.59
N ALA A 45 7.31 -3.05 -5.76
CA ALA A 45 7.52 -3.75 -7.02
C ALA A 45 6.29 -4.58 -7.44
N ALA A 46 5.69 -5.33 -6.52
CA ALA A 46 4.48 -6.11 -6.77
C ALA A 46 3.28 -5.20 -7.09
N VAL A 47 3.06 -4.14 -6.31
CA VAL A 47 1.96 -3.18 -6.54
C VAL A 47 2.09 -2.49 -7.89
N LYS A 48 3.30 -2.18 -8.36
CA LYS A 48 3.49 -1.56 -9.69
C LYS A 48 2.94 -2.43 -10.84
N LYS A 49 2.96 -3.76 -10.71
CA LYS A 49 2.45 -4.69 -11.73
C LYS A 49 0.92 -4.83 -11.76
N ILE A 50 0.18 -4.21 -10.83
CA ILE A 50 -1.30 -4.25 -10.87
C ILE A 50 -1.89 -3.32 -11.93
N HIS A 51 -1.08 -2.41 -12.50
CA HIS A 51 -1.54 -1.46 -13.52
C HIS A 51 -2.00 -2.17 -14.81
N ASP A 52 -1.36 -3.27 -15.19
CA ASP A 52 -1.62 -4.02 -16.43
C ASP A 52 -2.13 -5.45 -16.20
N ARG A 53 -2.24 -5.89 -14.95
CA ARG A 53 -2.62 -7.27 -14.58
C ARG A 53 -3.58 -7.30 -13.40
N SER A 54 -4.37 -8.37 -13.32
CA SER A 54 -5.25 -8.58 -12.17
C SER A 54 -4.46 -8.85 -10.89
N PHE A 55 -5.04 -8.48 -9.73
CA PHE A 55 -4.46 -8.77 -8.41
C PHE A 55 -4.09 -10.25 -8.24
N SER A 56 -4.95 -11.17 -8.69
CA SER A 56 -4.71 -12.60 -8.60
C SER A 56 -3.52 -13.06 -9.42
N ALA A 57 -3.35 -12.54 -10.64
CA ALA A 57 -2.22 -12.89 -11.50
C ALA A 57 -0.88 -12.41 -10.89
N VAL A 58 -0.84 -11.17 -10.41
CA VAL A 58 0.35 -10.61 -9.76
C VAL A 58 0.67 -11.36 -8.45
N ALA A 59 -0.35 -11.67 -7.65
CA ALA A 59 -0.16 -12.41 -6.40
C ALA A 59 0.42 -13.82 -6.63
N MET A 60 -0.08 -14.52 -7.66
CA MET A 60 0.45 -15.82 -8.08
C MET A 60 1.90 -15.72 -8.55
N GLU A 61 2.22 -14.75 -9.40
CA GLU A 61 3.58 -14.50 -9.89
C GLU A 61 4.59 -14.26 -8.75
N HIS A 62 4.17 -13.53 -7.71
CA HIS A 62 5.00 -13.16 -6.57
C HIS A 62 4.91 -14.12 -5.37
N GLY A 63 4.16 -15.23 -5.48
CA GLY A 63 4.04 -16.22 -4.40
C GLY A 63 3.39 -15.69 -3.11
N ILE A 64 2.49 -14.71 -3.23
CA ILE A 64 1.77 -14.12 -2.08
C ILE A 64 0.26 -14.29 -2.23
N SER A 65 -0.49 -14.07 -1.16
CA SER A 65 -1.95 -14.03 -1.25
C SER A 65 -2.41 -12.73 -1.93
N ALA A 66 -3.53 -12.79 -2.66
CA ALA A 66 -4.16 -11.59 -3.23
C ALA A 66 -4.51 -10.56 -2.14
N GLN A 67 -4.93 -11.02 -0.95
CA GLN A 67 -5.21 -10.16 0.19
C GLN A 67 -3.96 -9.41 0.68
N SER A 68 -2.80 -10.06 0.71
CA SER A 68 -1.53 -9.43 1.06
C SER A 68 -1.14 -8.34 0.05
N LEU A 69 -1.40 -8.57 -1.24
CA LEU A 69 -1.18 -7.59 -2.30
C LEU A 69 -2.15 -6.41 -2.17
N THR A 70 -3.45 -6.67 -1.94
CA THR A 70 -4.46 -5.63 -1.70
C THR A 70 -4.08 -4.76 -0.52
N ARG A 71 -3.73 -5.35 0.64
CA ARG A 71 -3.27 -4.59 1.80
C ARG A 71 -2.05 -3.73 1.48
N SER A 72 -1.10 -4.25 0.70
CA SER A 72 0.09 -3.48 0.31
C SER A 72 -0.28 -2.29 -0.59
N ALA A 73 -1.19 -2.49 -1.54
CA ALA A 73 -1.68 -1.42 -2.42
C ALA A 73 -2.42 -0.34 -1.61
N THR A 74 -3.30 -0.73 -0.70
CA THR A 74 -4.03 0.20 0.19
C THR A 74 -3.07 1.03 1.03
N GLU A 75 -2.12 0.39 1.72
CA GLU A 75 -1.14 1.11 2.56
C GLU A 75 -0.29 2.09 1.75
N ILE A 76 0.13 1.72 0.53
CA ILE A 76 0.88 2.61 -0.36
C ILE A 76 0.00 3.78 -0.83
N SER A 77 -1.26 3.52 -1.16
CA SER A 77 -2.22 4.56 -1.56
C SER A 77 -2.50 5.54 -0.43
N GLU A 78 -2.68 5.05 0.81
CA GLU A 78 -2.90 5.88 2.00
C GLU A 78 -1.67 6.77 2.29
N GLN A 79 -0.46 6.24 2.09
CA GLN A 79 0.78 7.00 2.25
C GLN A 79 0.99 8.04 1.16
N ALA A 80 0.51 7.78 -0.06
CA ALA A 80 0.56 8.75 -1.15
C ALA A 80 -0.37 9.94 -0.87
N GLY A 81 -1.58 9.72 -0.36
CA GLY A 81 -2.53 10.80 -0.11
C GLY A 81 -2.89 11.60 -1.37
N LEU A 82 -3.44 12.81 -1.20
CA LEU A 82 -3.74 13.72 -2.31
C LEU A 82 -2.48 14.47 -2.75
N GLN A 83 -2.14 14.37 -4.02
CA GLN A 83 -0.96 14.98 -4.62
C GLN A 83 -1.31 16.36 -5.22
N TRP A 84 -1.54 17.33 -4.35
CA TRP A 84 -1.88 18.69 -4.77
C TRP A 84 -0.72 19.37 -5.51
N PRO A 85 -0.95 19.99 -6.69
CA PRO A 85 0.07 20.75 -7.38
C PRO A 85 0.48 22.01 -6.61
N ASP A 86 1.78 22.32 -6.57
CA ASP A 86 2.32 23.53 -5.92
C ASP A 86 2.06 24.85 -6.69
N LYS A 87 1.51 24.75 -7.91
CA LYS A 87 1.26 25.88 -8.81
C LYS A 87 -0.20 25.89 -9.22
N GLU A 88 -0.68 27.05 -9.67
CA GLU A 88 -2.01 27.18 -10.26
C GLU A 88 -2.23 26.17 -11.38
N PHE A 89 -3.42 25.56 -11.37
CA PHE A 89 -3.81 24.51 -12.29
C PHE A 89 -5.33 24.49 -12.46
N ALA A 90 -5.79 23.92 -13.58
CA ALA A 90 -7.20 23.64 -13.80
C ALA A 90 -7.57 22.31 -13.12
N LEU A 91 -8.54 22.35 -12.20
CA LEU A 91 -9.04 21.16 -11.49
C LEU A 91 -10.17 20.50 -12.29
N GLY A 92 -10.02 19.21 -12.55
CA GLY A 92 -11.08 18.33 -13.04
C GLY A 92 -11.64 17.49 -11.91
N ILE A 93 -12.96 17.35 -11.89
CA ILE A 93 -13.69 16.50 -10.95
C ILE A 93 -14.57 15.59 -11.80
N ASP A 94 -14.44 14.28 -11.65
CA ASP A 94 -15.21 13.30 -12.40
C ASP A 94 -15.64 12.12 -11.50
N GLY A 95 -16.73 11.46 -11.86
CA GLY A 95 -17.28 10.32 -11.16
C GLY A 95 -17.19 9.05 -12.01
N HIS A 96 -16.46 8.05 -11.51
CA HIS A 96 -16.35 6.75 -12.17
C HIS A 96 -17.23 5.72 -11.48
N SER A 97 -18.16 5.12 -12.21
CA SER A 97 -18.91 3.96 -11.72
C SER A 97 -18.05 2.71 -11.77
N PHE A 98 -18.02 1.96 -10.67
CA PHE A 98 -17.43 0.63 -10.59
C PHE A 98 -18.46 -0.37 -10.05
N SER A 99 -18.45 -1.58 -10.61
CA SER A 99 -19.42 -2.64 -10.31
C SER A 99 -20.90 -2.24 -10.50
N GLY A 100 -21.18 -1.16 -11.24
CA GLY A 100 -22.52 -0.68 -11.57
C GLY A 100 -23.30 0.00 -10.44
N HIS A 101 -22.78 0.02 -9.21
CA HIS A 101 -23.45 0.65 -8.05
C HIS A 101 -22.53 1.57 -7.23
N ASP A 102 -21.24 1.30 -7.24
CA ASP A 102 -20.27 2.10 -6.51
C ASP A 102 -19.71 3.21 -7.40
N MET A 103 -19.32 4.32 -6.79
CA MET A 103 -18.85 5.51 -7.50
C MET A 103 -17.61 6.06 -6.81
N ALA A 104 -16.57 6.31 -7.61
CA ALA A 104 -15.32 6.90 -7.16
C ALA A 104 -15.21 8.29 -7.77
N THR A 105 -15.03 9.30 -6.92
CA THR A 105 -14.77 10.65 -7.39
C THR A 105 -13.28 10.84 -7.58
N THR A 106 -12.85 11.14 -8.79
CA THR A 106 -11.45 11.46 -9.10
C THR A 106 -11.24 12.97 -9.15
N LEU A 107 -10.12 13.41 -8.57
CA LEU A 107 -9.58 14.76 -8.73
C LEU A 107 -8.40 14.69 -9.70
N THR A 108 -8.42 15.51 -10.75
CA THR A 108 -7.39 15.49 -11.80
C THR A 108 -6.85 16.89 -12.04
N ASN A 109 -5.55 17.02 -12.26
CA ASN A 109 -4.95 18.25 -12.76
C ASN A 109 -5.05 18.24 -14.29
N LEU A 110 -5.98 19.04 -14.83
CA LEU A 110 -6.24 19.14 -16.27
C LEU A 110 -5.12 19.86 -17.02
N THR A 111 -4.31 20.68 -16.34
CA THR A 111 -3.18 21.38 -16.97
C THR A 111 -2.01 20.43 -17.24
N ARG A 112 -1.79 19.42 -16.38
CA ARG A 112 -0.69 18.46 -16.47
C ARG A 112 -1.11 17.05 -16.84
N HIS A 113 -2.42 16.83 -17.00
CA HIS A 113 -3.04 15.58 -17.41
C HIS A 113 -2.68 14.41 -16.47
N ASN A 114 -2.66 14.67 -15.16
CA ASN A 114 -2.35 13.67 -14.13
C ASN A 114 -3.35 13.70 -12.97
N LEU A 115 -3.49 12.55 -12.31
CA LEU A 115 -4.38 12.37 -11.16
C LEU A 115 -3.82 13.08 -9.92
N ILE A 116 -4.69 13.82 -9.21
CA ILE A 116 -4.40 14.39 -7.88
C ILE A 116 -4.77 13.38 -6.81
N GLY A 117 -5.91 12.69 -6.98
CA GLY A 117 -6.28 11.57 -6.12
C GLY A 117 -7.71 11.08 -6.35
N ILE A 118 -8.07 10.05 -5.60
CA ILE A 118 -9.41 9.47 -5.57
C ILE A 118 -10.00 9.78 -4.19
N LEU A 119 -11.20 10.35 -4.17
CA LEU A 119 -11.93 10.61 -2.94
C LEU A 119 -12.77 9.38 -2.56
N PRO A 120 -12.92 9.12 -1.24
CA PRO A 120 -13.86 8.09 -0.78
C PRO A 120 -15.28 8.42 -1.24
N ASP A 121 -16.09 7.39 -1.45
CA ASP A 121 -17.50 7.56 -1.81
C ASP A 121 -18.22 8.32 -0.69
N ALA A 122 -18.77 9.49 -1.01
CA ALA A 122 -19.42 10.37 -0.04
C ALA A 122 -20.77 9.84 0.47
N ARG A 123 -21.20 8.64 0.01
CA ARG A 123 -22.44 8.00 0.46
C ARG A 123 -22.36 7.34 1.84
N TYR A 124 -21.17 7.27 2.47
CA TYR A 124 -20.97 6.73 3.82
C TYR A 124 -19.94 7.51 4.65
#